data_AF-A0A401TYF1-F1
#
_entry.id   AF-A0A401TYF1-F1
#
_cell.length_a   1.000
_cell.length_b   1.000
_cell.length_c   1.000
_cell.angle_alpha   90.00
_cell.angle_beta   90.00
_cell.angle_gamma   90.00
#
_symmetry.space_group_name_H-M   'P 1'
#
loop_
_entity.id
_entity.type
_entity.pdbx_description
1 polymer ?
#
loop_
_entity_poly.entity_id
_entity_poly.type
_entity_poly.pdbx_seq_one_letter_code
_entity_poly.pdbx_strand_id
1 'polypeptide(L)' 'MLNELCRMSARVGRNILLVQGAGGNSSVKEDDVLWVKASGTWLADAEDKDIFVP' A
#
# COMPACT_ATOMS: atom_id res chain seq x y z
N MET A 1 -7.65 10.44 1.74
CA MET A 1 -6.19 10.19 1.61
C MET A 1 -5.89 8.76 1.14
N LEU A 2 -6.72 7.78 1.46
CA LEU A 2 -6.59 6.38 0.98
C LEU A 2 -6.37 6.23 -0.54
N ASN A 3 -7.12 6.93 -1.40
CA ASN A 3 -6.93 6.85 -2.87
C ASN A 3 -5.55 7.35 -3.35
N GLU A 4 -4.92 8.25 -2.61
CA GLU A 4 -3.56 8.73 -2.93
C GLU A 4 -2.52 7.73 -2.44
N LEU A 5 -2.74 7.14 -1.26
CA LEU A 5 -1.95 6.04 -0.75
C LEU A 5 -1.96 4.86 -1.72
N CYS A 6 -3.14 4.44 -2.22
CA CYS A 6 -3.26 3.36 -3.20
C CYS A 6 -2.43 3.61 -4.46
N ARG A 7 -2.58 4.79 -5.07
CA ARG A 7 -1.84 5.17 -6.29
C ARG A 7 -0.32 5.21 -6.07
N MET A 8 0.11 5.78 -4.94
CA MET A 8 1.53 5.85 -4.59
C MET A 8 2.10 4.44 -4.35
N SER A 9 1.40 3.62 -3.58
CA SER A 9 1.77 2.25 -3.27
C SER A 9 1.84 1.36 -4.51
N ALA A 10 0.87 1.45 -5.42
CA ALA A 10 0.91 0.73 -6.69
C ALA A 10 2.11 1.14 -7.54
N ARG A 11 2.40 2.44 -7.64
CA ARG A 11 3.57 2.95 -8.36
C ARG A 11 4.88 2.45 -7.76
N VAL A 12 5.03 2.48 -6.43
CA VAL A 12 6.23 2.01 -5.74
C VAL A 12 6.35 0.48 -5.81
N GLY A 13 5.25 -0.23 -5.63
CA GLY A 13 5.17 -1.69 -5.63
C GLY A 13 5.45 -2.33 -6.99
N ARG A 14 5.18 -1.61 -8.09
CA ARG A 14 5.51 -2.05 -9.47
C ARG A 14 6.99 -1.83 -9.82
N ASN A 15 7.76 -1.13 -9.00
CA ASN A 15 9.19 -0.95 -9.20
C ASN A 15 9.99 -2.01 -8.43
N ILE A 16 10.54 -2.99 -9.16
CA ILE A 16 11.30 -4.12 -8.60
C ILE A 16 12.59 -3.70 -7.86
N LEU A 17 13.11 -2.49 -8.14
CA LEU A 17 14.26 -1.93 -7.44
C LEU A 17 13.90 -1.35 -6.05
N LEU A 18 12.60 -1.20 -5.76
CA LEU A 18 12.10 -0.67 -4.49
C LEU A 18 11.41 -1.75 -3.64
N VAL A 19 10.61 -2.61 -4.28
CA VAL A 19 9.79 -3.62 -3.60
C VAL A 19 9.90 -4.95 -4.31
N GLN A 20 10.10 -6.02 -3.54
CA GLN A 20 10.24 -7.39 -4.05
C GLN A 20 9.22 -8.30 -3.36
N GLY A 21 8.34 -8.91 -4.17
CA GLY A 21 7.25 -9.75 -3.67
C GLY A 21 6.33 -9.02 -2.70
N ALA A 22 5.89 -9.71 -1.64
CA ALA A 22 5.03 -9.14 -0.59
C ALA A 22 5.76 -8.19 0.38
N GLY A 23 7.04 -7.88 0.16
CA GLY A 23 7.78 -6.90 0.95
C GLY A 23 7.25 -5.47 0.82
N GLY A 24 7.90 -4.53 1.52
CA GLY A 24 7.52 -3.11 1.52
C GLY A 24 6.26 -2.81 2.34
N ASN A 25 6.22 -1.63 2.95
CA ASN A 25 5.11 -1.13 3.75
C ASN A 25 4.81 0.32 3.37
N SER A 26 3.55 0.71 3.49
CA SER A 26 3.10 2.09 3.38
C SER A 26 1.91 2.28 4.30
N SER A 27 1.77 3.48 4.86
CA SER A 27 0.64 3.84 5.69
C SER A 27 0.27 5.30 5.53
N VAL A 28 -0.96 5.63 5.89
CA VAL A 28 -1.42 7.03 5.97
C VAL A 28 -2.26 7.20 7.21
N LYS A 29 -2.05 8.32 7.90
CA LYS A 29 -2.95 8.73 8.99
C LYS A 29 -4.09 9.55 8.38
N GLU A 30 -5.32 9.10 8.60
CA GLU A 30 -6.55 9.79 8.23
C GLU A 30 -7.41 9.85 9.49
N ASP A 31 -7.68 11.07 9.98
CA ASP A 31 -8.21 11.34 11.31
C ASP A 31 -7.40 10.65 12.44
N ASP A 32 -8.06 9.82 13.26
CA ASP A 32 -7.46 9.06 14.36
C ASP A 32 -7.08 7.62 13.98
N VAL A 33 -7.14 7.28 12.70
CA VAL A 33 -6.85 5.93 12.18
C VAL A 33 -5.54 5.93 11.39
N LEU A 34 -4.70 4.92 11.63
CA LEU A 34 -3.50 4.66 10.84
C LEU A 34 -3.79 3.51 9.88
N TRP A 35 -4.06 3.83 8.63
CA TRP A 35 -4.26 2.80 7.60
C TRP A 35 -2.92 2.20 7.20
N VAL A 36 -2.77 0.89 7.32
CA VAL A 36 -1.53 0.15 7.03
C VAL A 36 -1.80 -0.94 6.00
N LYS A 37 -0.83 -1.19 5.12
CA LYS A 37 -0.85 -2.35 4.23
C LYS A 37 -1.00 -3.64 5.05
N ALA A 38 -1.99 -4.47 4.70
CA ALA A 38 -2.22 -5.77 5.30
C ALA A 38 -1.11 -6.78 4.95
N SER A 39 -0.78 -7.65 5.90
CA SER A 39 0.19 -8.74 5.70
C SER A 39 -0.21 -9.66 4.55
N GLY A 40 0.78 -10.14 3.79
CA GLY A 40 0.57 -11.06 2.65
C GLY A 40 0.05 -10.39 1.37
N THR A 41 -0.26 -9.09 1.40
CA THR A 41 -0.64 -8.32 0.21
C THR A 41 0.57 -7.69 -0.47
N TRP A 42 0.37 -7.21 -1.71
CA TRP A 42 1.43 -6.62 -2.52
C TRP A 42 1.11 -5.15 -2.74
N LEU A 43 2.10 -4.26 -2.57
CA LEU A 43 1.91 -2.83 -2.83
C LEU A 43 1.50 -2.58 -4.28
N ALA A 44 1.96 -3.41 -5.22
CA ALA A 44 1.63 -3.34 -6.64
C ALA A 44 0.13 -3.50 -6.93
N ASP A 45 -0.60 -4.18 -6.04
CA ASP A 45 -2.03 -4.48 -6.19
C ASP A 45 -2.93 -3.40 -5.56
N ALA A 46 -2.36 -2.32 -5.02
CA ALA A 46 -3.09 -1.34 -4.22
C ALA A 46 -4.19 -0.57 -4.99
N GLU A 47 -4.13 -0.53 -6.32
CA GLU A 47 -5.20 0.03 -7.16
C GLU A 47 -6.30 -0.98 -7.50
N ASP A 48 -6.03 -2.28 -7.35
CA ASP A 48 -6.88 -3.38 -7.82
C ASP A 48 -7.53 -4.17 -6.67
N LYS A 49 -6.99 -4.06 -5.45
CA LYS A 49 -7.43 -4.79 -4.26
C LYS A 49 -7.45 -3.89 -3.04
N ASP A 50 -8.38 -4.18 -2.13
CA ASP A 50 -8.39 -3.58 -0.81
C ASP A 50 -7.29 -4.21 0.06
N ILE A 51 -6.13 -3.55 0.09
CA ILE A 51 -4.96 -4.02 0.83
C ILE A 51 -4.67 -3.21 2.08
N PHE A 52 -5.43 -2.16 2.37
CA PHE A 52 -5.22 -1.32 3.55
C PHE A 52 -6.25 -1.64 4.64
N VAL A 53 -5.77 -1.79 5.86
CA VAL A 53 -6.58 -2.03 7.06
C VAL A 53 -6.33 -0.90 8.08
N PRO A 54 -7.34 -0.55 8.88
CA PRO A 54 -7.21 0.47 9.92
C PRO A 54 -6.34 0.02 11.10
#